data_AF-I6VNY1-F1
#
_entry.id   AF-I6VNY1-F1
#
_cell.length_a   1.000
_cell.length_b   1.000
_cell.length_c   1.000
_cell.angle_alpha   90.00
_cell.angle_beta   90.00
_cell.angle_gamma   90.00
#
_symmetry.space_group_name_H-M   'P 1'
#
loop_
_entity.id
_entity.type
_entity.pdbx_description
1 polymer ?
#
loop_
_entity_poly.entity_id
_entity_poly.type
_entity_poly.pdbx_seq_one_letter_code
_entity_poly.pdbx_strand_id
1 'polypeptide(L)'
;HPACNPFGPRGQSLEAVKFPKSLVVVAGLDLVQDWQLAYARGLESAGKNIKLLYLEQATIGFYLLPNNEHFYPVMDMISKFVCSDY
;
A
#
# COMPACT_ATOMS: atom_id res chain seq x y z
N HIS A 1 -18.28 0.12 -4.55
CA HIS A 1 -18.12 0.29 -6.01
C HIS A 1 -16.86 -0.47 -6.46
N PRO A 2 -16.77 -1.07 -7.66
CA PRO A 2 -15.57 -1.81 -8.10
C PRO A 2 -14.26 -1.01 -8.00
N ALA A 3 -14.32 0.31 -8.21
CA ALA A 3 -13.16 1.20 -8.02
C ALA A 3 -12.65 1.27 -6.56
N CYS A 4 -13.50 1.02 -5.57
CA CYS A 4 -13.11 1.04 -4.15
C CYS A 4 -12.67 -0.33 -3.64
N ASN A 5 -13.08 -1.41 -4.31
CA ASN A 5 -12.68 -2.78 -3.99
C ASN A 5 -12.54 -3.56 -5.30
N PRO A 6 -11.35 -3.55 -5.93
CA PRO A 6 -11.10 -4.24 -7.19
C PRO A 6 -11.14 -5.77 -7.05
N PHE A 7 -11.11 -6.30 -5.81
CA PHE A 7 -11.20 -7.73 -5.51
C PHE A 7 -12.59 -8.16 -5.03
N GLY A 8 -13.58 -7.27 -5.09
CA GLY A 8 -14.96 -7.61 -4.74
C GLY A 8 -15.62 -8.53 -5.77
N PRO A 9 -16.84 -9.04 -5.51
CA PRO A 9 -17.54 -9.98 -6.40
C PRO A 9 -17.82 -9.48 -7.83
N ARG A 10 -17.74 -8.16 -8.03
CA ARG A 10 -17.91 -7.49 -9.34
C ARG A 10 -16.60 -6.94 -9.90
N GLY A 11 -15.47 -7.24 -9.26
CA GLY A 11 -14.14 -6.88 -9.71
C GLY A 11 -13.71 -7.76 -10.88
N GLN A 12 -12.98 -7.18 -11.83
CA GLN A 12 -12.33 -7.96 -12.87
C GLN A 12 -11.01 -8.52 -12.32
N SER A 13 -10.60 -9.69 -12.81
CA SER A 13 -9.29 -10.24 -12.45
C SER A 13 -8.20 -9.26 -12.85
N LEU A 14 -7.31 -8.95 -11.91
CA LEU A 14 -6.14 -8.12 -12.19
C LEU A 14 -5.01 -8.93 -12.82
N GLU A 15 -5.03 -10.27 -12.83
CA GLU A 15 -3.92 -11.12 -13.28
C GLU A 15 -3.40 -10.72 -14.68
N ALA A 16 -4.30 -10.58 -15.65
CA ALA A 16 -3.96 -10.20 -17.02
C ALA A 16 -3.71 -8.69 -17.22
N VAL A 17 -3.95 -7.85 -16.20
CA VAL A 17 -3.80 -6.40 -16.31
C VAL A 17 -2.34 -6.01 -16.14
N LYS A 18 -1.80 -5.23 -17.09
CA LYS A 18 -0.50 -4.58 -16.93
C LYS A 18 -0.61 -3.53 -15.82
N PHE A 19 0.03 -3.79 -14.69
CA PHE A 19 -0.07 -2.98 -13.48
C PHE A 19 1.32 -2.45 -13.11
N PRO A 20 1.47 -1.16 -12.75
CA PRO A 20 2.75 -0.64 -12.29
C PRO A 20 3.14 -1.28 -10.95
N LYS A 21 4.44 -1.32 -10.65
CA LYS A 21 4.88 -1.64 -9.29
C LYS A 21 4.23 -0.70 -8.29
N SER A 22 3.90 -1.21 -7.11
CA SER A 22 3.18 -0.46 -6.09
C SER A 22 3.88 -0.52 -4.74
N LEU A 23 3.99 0.64 -4.08
CA LEU A 23 4.35 0.74 -2.68
C LEU A 23 3.06 1.01 -1.89
N VAL A 24 2.70 0.10 -0.99
CA VAL A 24 1.53 0.24 -0.11
C VAL A 24 2.03 0.45 1.32
N VAL A 25 1.68 1.60 1.92
CA VAL A 25 2.03 1.92 3.30
C VAL A 25 0.76 1.84 4.15
N VAL A 26 0.81 1.09 5.23
CA VAL A 26 -0.32 0.81 6.12
C VAL A 26 0.04 1.28 7.53
N ALA A 27 -0.83 2.11 8.10
CA ALA A 27 -0.74 2.53 9.50
C ALA A 27 -1.51 1.52 10.37
N GLY A 28 -0.85 0.90 11.34
CA GLY A 28 -1.43 -0.17 12.17
C GLY A 28 -2.50 0.29 13.14
N LEU A 29 -2.64 1.61 13.36
CA LEU A 29 -3.72 2.20 14.15
C LEU A 29 -4.78 2.89 13.27
N ASP A 30 -4.77 2.66 11.95
CA ASP A 30 -5.85 3.05 11.04
C ASP A 30 -7.05 2.11 11.20
N LEU A 31 -8.25 2.68 11.32
CA LEU A 31 -9.51 1.93 11.44
C LEU A 31 -9.74 1.01 10.23
N VAL A 32 -9.23 1.36 9.05
CA VAL A 32 -9.39 0.57 7.83
C VAL A 32 -8.18 -0.28 7.46
N GLN A 33 -7.25 -0.53 8.40
CA GLN A 33 -6.02 -1.29 8.14
C GLN A 33 -6.28 -2.65 7.49
N ASP A 34 -7.33 -3.36 7.90
CA ASP A 34 -7.66 -4.68 7.34
C ASP A 34 -7.96 -4.62 5.84
N TRP A 35 -8.64 -3.55 5.40
CA TRP A 35 -8.91 -3.31 3.98
C TRP A 35 -7.65 -2.93 3.21
N GLN A 36 -6.76 -2.14 3.82
CA GLN A 36 -5.47 -1.77 3.21
C GLN A 36 -4.57 -3.01 3.03
N LEU A 37 -4.52 -3.88 4.04
CA LEU A 37 -3.80 -5.17 3.99
C LEU A 37 -4.44 -6.13 2.99
N ALA A 38 -5.78 -6.23 2.96
CA ALA A 38 -6.49 -7.05 1.99
C ALA A 38 -6.22 -6.59 0.54
N TYR A 39 -6.14 -5.29 0.30
CA TYR A 39 -5.76 -4.74 -1.00
C TYR A 39 -4.34 -5.17 -1.41
N ALA A 40 -3.36 -5.05 -0.51
CA ALA A 40 -1.98 -5.47 -0.77
C ALA A 40 -1.90 -6.98 -1.09
N ARG A 41 -2.56 -7.82 -0.29
CA ARG A 41 -2.64 -9.28 -0.51
C ARG A 41 -3.34 -9.64 -1.81
N GLY A 42 -4.40 -8.91 -2.17
CA GLY A 42 -5.11 -9.12 -3.43
C GLY A 42 -4.23 -8.83 -4.64
N LEU A 43 -3.45 -7.75 -4.60
CA LEU A 43 -2.47 -7.45 -5.64
C LEU A 43 -1.39 -8.54 -5.72
N GLU A 44 -0.92 -9.03 -4.58
CA GLU A 44 0.14 -10.05 -4.51
C GLU A 44 -0.35 -11.37 -5.10
N SER A 45 -1.56 -11.77 -4.72
CA SER A 45 -2.26 -12.95 -5.24
C SER A 45 -2.48 -12.86 -6.75
N ALA A 46 -2.71 -11.65 -7.28
CA ALA A 46 -2.84 -11.38 -8.72
C ALA A 46 -1.49 -11.27 -9.45
N GLY A 47 -0.37 -11.61 -8.80
CA GLY A 47 0.97 -11.62 -9.36
C GLY A 47 1.55 -10.23 -9.63
N LYS A 48 1.11 -9.19 -8.90
CA LYS A 48 1.63 -7.82 -9.08
C LYS A 48 2.88 -7.59 -8.25
N ASN A 49 3.74 -6.69 -8.72
CA ASN A 49 4.92 -6.25 -7.98
C ASN A 49 4.49 -5.26 -6.89
N ILE A 50 4.42 -5.71 -5.63
CA ILE A 50 4.05 -4.86 -4.51
C ILE A 50 5.13 -4.91 -3.44
N LYS A 51 5.34 -3.76 -2.84
CA LYS A 51 6.05 -3.62 -1.58
C LYS A 51 5.08 -3.12 -0.51
N LEU A 52 4.85 -3.94 0.50
CA LEU A 52 4.03 -3.58 1.66
C LEU A 52 4.95 -3.07 2.78
N LEU A 53 4.64 -1.89 3.33
CA LEU A 53 5.24 -1.33 4.53
C LEU A 53 4.15 -1.17 5.60
N TYR A 54 4.19 -2.04 6.60
CA TYR A 54 3.26 -2.00 7.74
C TYR A 54 3.92 -1.30 8.92
N LEU A 55 3.28 -0.25 9.43
CA LEU A 55 3.75 0.61 10.50
C LEU A 55 2.87 0.41 11.72
N GLU A 56 3.18 -0.58 12.54
CA GLU A 56 2.32 -1.09 13.62
C GLU A 56 1.76 0.02 14.53
N GLN A 57 2.60 0.98 14.91
CA GLN A 57 2.24 2.05 15.86
C GLN A 57 1.85 3.38 15.19
N ALA A 58 1.79 3.45 13.86
CA ALA A 58 1.43 4.67 13.16
C ALA A 58 -0.09 4.90 13.16
N THR A 59 -0.49 6.16 13.29
CA THR A 59 -1.88 6.61 13.14
C THR A 59 -2.12 7.31 11.80
N ILE A 60 -3.39 7.59 11.50
CA ILE A 60 -3.78 8.40 10.33
C ILE A 60 -3.08 9.76 10.40
N GLY A 61 -2.49 10.18 9.27
CA GLY A 61 -1.83 11.48 9.16
C GLY A 61 -0.38 11.53 9.68
N PHE A 62 0.26 10.39 10.00
CA PHE A 62 1.66 10.35 10.44
C PHE A 62 2.62 11.06 9.45
N TYR A 63 2.27 11.14 8.17
CA TYR A 63 3.09 11.77 7.13
C TYR A 63 2.85 13.28 6.97
N LEU A 64 1.97 13.90 7.76
CA LEU A 64 1.68 15.34 7.63
C LEU A 64 2.77 16.23 8.25
N LEU A 65 3.48 15.74 9.28
CA LEU A 65 4.51 16.49 10.00
C LEU A 65 5.77 15.63 10.17
N PRO A 66 6.99 16.20 10.00
CA PRO A 66 8.26 15.48 10.10
C PRO A 66 8.74 15.33 11.56
N ASN A 67 7.84 14.91 12.46
CA ASN A 67 8.06 14.94 13.91
C ASN A 67 7.79 13.60 14.61
N ASN A 68 7.73 12.50 13.85
CA ASN A 68 7.56 11.15 14.36
C ASN A 68 8.53 10.18 13.69
N GLU A 69 8.71 9.03 14.32
CA GLU A 69 9.64 7.99 13.88
C GLU A 69 9.22 7.30 12.57
N HIS A 70 7.96 7.43 12.13
CA HIS A 70 7.45 6.80 10.91
C HIS A 70 7.64 7.66 9.66
N PHE A 71 7.70 9.00 9.81
CA PHE A 71 7.79 9.94 8.69
C PHE A 71 9.04 9.70 7.83
N TYR A 72 10.23 9.77 8.45
CA TYR A 72 11.49 9.71 7.70
C TYR A 72 11.71 8.36 7.00
N PRO A 73 11.47 7.20 7.65
CA PRO A 73 11.57 5.91 6.96
C PRO A 73 10.64 5.78 5.74
N VAL A 74 9.43 6.33 5.81
CA VAL A 74 8.49 6.32 4.69
C VAL A 74 9.00 7.21 3.55
N MET A 75 9.49 8.42 3.84
CA MET A 75 10.04 9.30 2.80
C MET A 75 11.28 8.70 2.12
N ASP A 76 12.18 8.07 2.89
CA ASP A 76 13.33 7.34 2.36
C ASP A 76 12.89 6.16 1.48
N MET A 77 11.87 5.44 1.91
CA MET A 77 11.31 4.31 1.17
C MET A 77 10.66 4.77 -0.15
N ILE A 78 9.94 5.89 -0.15
CA ILE A 78 9.36 6.50 -1.36
C ILE A 78 10.47 6.95 -2.31
N SER A 79 11.48 7.66 -1.81
CA SER A 79 12.63 8.12 -2.62
C SER A 79 13.32 6.94 -3.31
N LYS A 80 13.63 5.88 -2.55
CA LYS A 80 14.20 4.64 -3.10
C LYS A 80 13.27 3.99 -4.11
N PHE A 81 11.97 3.92 -3.84
CA PHE A 81 10.99 3.28 -4.72
C PHE A 81 10.85 3.97 -6.08
N VAL A 82 10.89 5.32 -6.08
CA VAL A 82 10.79 6.13 -7.31
C VAL A 82 12.10 6.11 -8.09
N CYS A 83 13.24 6.22 -7.41
CA CYS A 83 14.56 6.30 -8.05
C CYS A 83 15.15 4.93 -8.44
N SER A 84 14.54 3.83 -8.02
CA SER A 84 14.98 2.49 -8.39
C SER A 84 14.14 1.95 -9.54
N ASP A 85 14.79 1.23 -10.46
CA ASP A 85 14.14 0.41 -11.48
C ASP A 85 13.85 -1.02 -10.96
N TYR A 86 13.57 -1.18 -9.65
CA TYR A 86 13.04 -2.45 -9.11
C TYR A 86 11.94 -3.01 -10.01
#